data_AF-A0A8T7AI43-F1
#
_entry.id   AF-A0A8T7AI43-F1
#
_cell.length_a   1.000
_cell.length_b   1.000
_cell.length_c   1.000
_cell.angle_alpha   90.00
_cell.angle_beta   90.00
_cell.angle_gamma   90.00
#
_symmetry.space_group_name_H-M   'P 1'
#
loop_
_entity.id
_entity.type
_entity.pdbx_description
1 polymer ?
#
loop_
_entity_poly.entity_id
_entity_poly.type
_entity_poly.pdbx_seq_one_letter_code
_entity_poly.pdbx_strand_id
1 'polypeptide(L)'
;MKIGIPREIHDGERRVATTPDVAAQLQKLGFDVAIESRSGDAANFADSAYVDAGVEIVGDARALWAGADIVMKVRGPEHHPELGIDEVELLREGQVLISFLWPAQNPDLLDALKAKGVTALAMDSIPRISRAQKMDALSSMANIAGYRAVVEAAQHFGRFFTGQITAAGKVPPAKVLVIGAGVAGLAAIGAAKSMGAIVRSFDTRPEVKEQVESMDAEFLLLDFEEEGSGGGGYAKVMSEEFIAAEMALFAEQAKEVDIIITTALIPGKPAPKLITAEMVESMKPGSVVVDLAAEQGGNCELTVPGEVAVRHDVTLIGYTDLPSRLAAQSSQLYGTNLRHLLTDMCPEKNGELVVDFEDEVVRGATVSKDGEITWPPPAPKLSAAPPPKAEPEVAPAPEVEQKRGLLGPLLTFGAGGLALLGLGLVAPPSFMEHFTVFVLACFVGYMVIWNVTPALHTPLMSVTNAISSIIIIGALLQISSSETWIMWLAGITVLITSINIFGGFAVTRRMLEMFRK
;
A
#
# COMPACT_ATOMS: atom_id res chain seq x y z
N MET A 1 33.07 -0.45 -3.59
CA MET A 1 32.96 -0.46 -2.10
C MET A 1 32.24 -1.71 -1.66
N LYS A 2 32.48 -2.18 -0.42
CA LYS A 2 31.86 -3.37 0.16
C LYS A 2 30.73 -3.01 1.13
N ILE A 3 29.57 -3.63 0.96
CA ILE A 3 28.42 -3.56 1.87
C ILE A 3 28.48 -4.73 2.85
N GLY A 4 28.42 -4.45 4.14
CA GLY A 4 28.30 -5.42 5.23
C GLY A 4 26.91 -5.43 5.84
N ILE A 5 26.32 -6.62 5.96
CA ILE A 5 25.00 -6.84 6.55
C ILE A 5 25.16 -7.67 7.82
N PRO A 6 25.24 -7.06 9.01
CA PRO A 6 25.36 -7.80 10.26
C PRO A 6 24.00 -8.40 10.65
N ARG A 7 24.05 -9.40 11.54
CA ARG A 7 22.85 -9.97 12.15
C ARG A 7 22.23 -8.96 13.11
N GLU A 8 20.90 -8.89 13.13
CA GLU A 8 20.20 -8.11 14.14
C GLU A 8 20.28 -8.82 15.50
N ILE A 9 20.65 -8.06 16.54
CA ILE A 9 20.85 -8.56 17.90
C ILE A 9 19.70 -8.23 18.85
N HIS A 10 18.73 -7.43 18.39
CA HIS A 10 17.58 -7.01 19.16
C HIS A 10 16.62 -8.17 19.39
N ASP A 11 16.14 -8.33 20.62
CA ASP A 11 15.23 -9.42 20.95
C ASP A 11 13.94 -9.33 20.13
N GLY A 12 13.53 -10.47 19.57
CA GLY A 12 12.36 -10.55 18.68
C GLY A 12 12.55 -9.98 17.26
N GLU A 13 13.70 -9.37 16.93
CA GLU A 13 13.98 -8.91 15.56
C GLU A 13 14.31 -10.09 14.64
N ARG A 14 13.43 -10.32 13.68
CA ARG A 14 13.50 -11.40 12.71
C ARG A 14 13.81 -10.91 11.30
N ARG A 15 13.79 -9.59 11.06
CA ARG A 15 14.08 -8.98 9.76
C ARG A 15 15.58 -8.95 9.50
N VAL A 16 15.94 -8.82 8.23
CA VAL A 16 17.32 -8.62 7.75
C VAL A 16 17.37 -7.44 6.78
N ALA A 17 18.47 -6.69 6.77
CA ALA A 17 18.57 -5.45 5.98
C ALA A 17 18.56 -5.69 4.46
N THR A 18 18.91 -6.90 3.99
CA THR A 18 18.82 -7.25 2.57
C THR A 18 18.46 -8.72 2.38
N THR A 19 17.73 -9.01 1.30
CA THR A 19 17.39 -10.36 0.85
C THR A 19 18.33 -10.79 -0.29
N PRO A 20 18.40 -12.07 -0.65
CA PRO A 20 19.21 -12.52 -1.79
C PRO A 20 18.88 -11.78 -3.10
N ASP A 21 17.59 -11.55 -3.37
CA ASP A 21 17.11 -10.84 -4.56
C ASP A 21 17.56 -9.37 -4.59
N VAL A 22 17.52 -8.70 -3.43
CA VAL A 22 17.97 -7.30 -3.31
C VAL A 22 19.49 -7.23 -3.38
N ALA A 23 20.21 -8.17 -2.75
CA ALA A 23 21.67 -8.23 -2.80
C ALA A 23 22.19 -8.35 -4.25
N ALA A 24 21.55 -9.18 -5.07
CA ALA A 24 21.86 -9.28 -6.49
C ALA A 24 21.62 -7.95 -7.25
N GLN A 25 20.70 -7.10 -6.79
CA GLN A 25 20.48 -5.77 -7.35
C GLN A 25 21.52 -4.76 -6.87
N LEU A 26 21.98 -4.86 -5.62
CA LEU A 26 23.06 -4.04 -5.08
C LEU A 26 24.38 -4.32 -5.83
N GLN A 27 24.68 -5.58 -6.14
CA GLN A 27 25.83 -5.95 -6.95
C GLN A 27 25.80 -5.36 -8.36
N LYS A 28 24.61 -5.22 -8.97
CA LYS A 28 24.43 -4.54 -10.26
C LYS A 28 24.70 -3.03 -10.20
N LEU A 29 24.74 -2.44 -9.01
CA LEU A 29 25.20 -1.07 -8.80
C LEU A 29 26.73 -0.97 -8.60
N GLY A 30 27.45 -2.10 -8.65
CA GLY A 30 28.90 -2.18 -8.51
C GLY A 30 29.41 -2.45 -7.09
N PHE A 31 28.53 -2.72 -6.12
CA PHE A 31 28.93 -3.03 -4.74
C PHE A 31 29.25 -4.51 -4.56
N ASP A 32 30.28 -4.80 -3.78
CA ASP A 32 30.47 -6.13 -3.20
C ASP A 32 29.55 -6.26 -1.99
N VAL A 33 28.92 -7.42 -1.77
CA VAL A 33 28.00 -7.63 -0.64
C VAL A 33 28.50 -8.80 0.20
N ALA A 34 28.61 -8.55 1.50
CA ALA A 34 28.88 -9.56 2.52
C ALA A 34 27.82 -9.52 3.61
N ILE A 35 27.48 -10.68 4.14
CA ILE A 35 26.47 -10.85 5.20
C ILE A 35 27.02 -11.74 6.31
N GLU A 36 26.69 -11.42 7.56
CA GLU A 36 27.02 -12.28 8.69
C GLU A 36 26.24 -13.60 8.57
N SER A 37 26.90 -14.73 8.82
CA SER A 37 26.26 -16.04 8.76
C SER A 37 24.99 -16.10 9.62
N ARG A 38 23.92 -16.68 9.06
CA ARG A 38 22.60 -16.86 9.68
C ARG A 38 21.80 -15.58 9.93
N SER A 39 22.21 -14.44 9.35
CA SER A 39 21.46 -13.19 9.48
C SER A 39 20.05 -13.26 8.90
N GLY A 40 19.85 -14.07 7.85
CA GLY A 40 18.56 -14.22 7.17
C GLY A 40 17.66 -15.33 7.71
N ASP A 41 18.13 -16.17 8.63
CA ASP A 41 17.43 -17.40 9.05
C ASP A 41 16.02 -17.12 9.58
N ALA A 42 15.87 -16.09 10.43
CA ALA A 42 14.59 -15.71 11.01
C ALA A 42 13.59 -15.12 10.00
N ALA A 43 14.10 -14.62 8.87
CA ALA A 43 13.32 -14.16 7.72
C ALA A 43 13.12 -15.25 6.65
N ASN A 44 13.54 -16.50 6.91
CA ASN A 44 13.53 -17.63 5.99
C ASN A 44 14.43 -17.46 4.75
N PHE A 45 15.56 -16.76 4.90
CA PHE A 45 16.61 -16.69 3.88
C PHE A 45 17.87 -17.38 4.39
N ALA A 46 18.08 -18.63 3.95
CA ALA A 46 19.26 -19.40 4.34
C ALA A 46 20.55 -18.84 3.69
N ASP A 47 21.69 -18.99 4.37
CA ASP A 47 23.02 -18.60 3.86
C ASP A 47 23.29 -19.13 2.44
N SER A 48 22.84 -20.34 2.10
CA SER A 48 23.00 -20.90 0.76
C SER A 48 22.34 -20.05 -0.33
N ALA A 49 21.19 -19.42 -0.04
CA ALA A 49 20.50 -18.56 -1.01
C ALA A 49 21.29 -17.26 -1.26
N TYR A 50 21.98 -16.75 -0.24
CA TYR A 50 22.91 -15.62 -0.39
C TYR A 50 24.15 -16.02 -1.20
N VAL A 51 24.72 -17.20 -0.95
CA VAL A 51 25.83 -17.75 -1.75
C VAL A 51 25.44 -17.90 -3.22
N ASP A 52 24.25 -18.44 -3.50
CA ASP A 52 23.72 -18.57 -4.88
C ASP A 52 23.53 -17.21 -5.56
N ALA A 53 23.25 -16.16 -4.79
CA ALA A 53 23.20 -14.77 -5.24
C ALA A 53 24.59 -14.10 -5.31
N GLY A 54 25.69 -14.83 -5.09
CA GLY A 54 27.06 -14.33 -5.14
C GLY A 54 27.46 -13.46 -3.94
N VAL A 55 26.74 -13.53 -2.83
CA VAL A 55 27.04 -12.79 -1.59
C VAL A 55 28.06 -13.57 -0.76
N GLU A 56 29.04 -12.87 -0.20
CA GLU A 56 30.02 -13.47 0.71
C GLU A 56 29.41 -13.69 2.11
N ILE A 57 29.53 -14.91 2.64
CA ILE A 57 29.15 -15.22 4.02
C ILE A 57 30.34 -15.04 4.95
N VAL A 58 30.19 -14.21 5.98
CA VAL A 58 31.22 -13.95 6.99
C VAL A 58 30.78 -14.52 8.34
N GLY A 59 31.56 -15.43 8.90
CA GLY A 59 31.20 -16.10 10.17
C GLY A 59 31.49 -15.29 11.44
N ASP A 60 32.34 -14.26 11.36
CA ASP A 60 32.74 -13.42 12.49
C ASP A 60 32.22 -11.99 12.31
N ALA A 61 31.41 -11.52 13.26
CA ALA A 61 30.83 -10.18 13.21
C ALA A 61 31.92 -9.10 13.15
N ARG A 62 32.98 -9.18 13.98
CA ARG A 62 34.04 -8.16 13.99
C ARG A 62 34.73 -8.04 12.62
N ALA A 63 34.99 -9.17 11.96
CA ALA A 63 35.55 -9.20 10.61
C ALA A 63 34.61 -8.59 9.57
N LEU A 64 33.30 -8.87 9.65
CA LEU A 64 32.31 -8.26 8.75
C LEU A 64 32.30 -6.74 8.90
N TRP A 65 32.14 -6.24 10.13
CA TRP A 65 32.08 -4.81 10.42
C TRP A 65 33.38 -4.11 10.00
N ALA A 66 34.56 -4.68 10.30
CA ALA A 66 35.84 -4.09 9.91
C ALA A 66 36.06 -4.07 8.38
N GLY A 67 35.62 -5.12 7.68
CA GLY A 67 35.82 -5.29 6.24
C GLY A 67 34.82 -4.53 5.36
N ALA A 68 33.72 -4.02 5.91
CA ALA A 68 32.73 -3.25 5.17
C ALA A 68 33.15 -1.78 5.00
N ASP A 69 32.72 -1.14 3.92
CA ASP A 69 32.75 0.32 3.77
C ASP A 69 31.39 0.93 4.11
N ILE A 70 30.31 0.19 3.84
CA ILE A 70 28.92 0.54 4.14
C ILE A 70 28.33 -0.56 5.02
N VAL A 71 27.80 -0.21 6.18
CA VAL A 71 27.05 -1.12 7.06
C VAL A 71 25.57 -0.81 6.91
N MET A 72 24.78 -1.81 6.51
CA MET A 72 23.31 -1.67 6.45
C MET A 72 22.68 -2.55 7.52
N LYS A 73 21.92 -1.93 8.41
CA LYS A 73 21.13 -2.58 9.47
C LYS A 73 19.67 -2.22 9.32
N VAL A 74 18.80 -2.97 9.99
CA VAL A 74 17.39 -2.61 10.18
C VAL A 74 17.29 -1.60 11.31
N ARG A 75 17.69 -1.99 12.53
CA ARG A 75 17.66 -1.12 13.72
C ARG A 75 19.01 -0.40 13.89
N GLY A 76 18.99 0.65 14.70
CA GLY A 76 20.21 1.37 15.06
C GLY A 76 21.17 0.45 15.85
N PRO A 77 22.48 0.74 15.86
CA PRO A 77 23.44 0.03 16.68
C PRO A 77 23.03 -0.02 18.16
N GLU A 78 23.19 -1.16 18.81
CA GLU A 78 22.92 -1.33 20.24
C GLU A 78 24.02 -2.15 20.95
N HIS A 79 23.84 -2.41 22.25
CA HIS A 79 24.81 -3.18 23.01
C HIS A 79 24.81 -4.66 22.59
N HIS A 80 25.93 -5.14 22.04
CA HIS A 80 26.05 -6.49 21.52
C HIS A 80 26.19 -7.53 22.63
N PRO A 81 25.20 -8.41 22.85
CA PRO A 81 25.19 -9.30 24.01
C PRO A 81 26.33 -10.34 23.98
N GLU A 82 26.63 -10.89 22.80
CA GLU A 82 27.70 -11.91 22.67
C GLU A 82 29.12 -11.31 22.69
N LEU A 83 29.32 -10.08 22.18
CA LEU A 83 30.64 -9.43 22.12
C LEU A 83 30.95 -8.56 23.34
N GLY A 84 29.94 -8.21 24.14
CA GLY A 84 30.07 -7.40 25.35
C GLY A 84 30.50 -5.96 25.11
N ILE A 85 30.22 -5.40 23.92
CA ILE A 85 30.60 -4.05 23.49
C ILE A 85 29.41 -3.38 22.79
N ASP A 86 29.43 -2.06 22.69
CA ASP A 86 28.46 -1.35 21.85
C ASP A 86 28.78 -1.59 20.36
N GLU A 87 27.77 -1.87 19.52
CA GLU A 87 27.97 -2.02 18.07
C GLU A 87 28.58 -0.77 17.43
N VAL A 88 28.37 0.43 17.99
CA VAL A 88 29.05 1.66 17.55
C VAL A 88 30.58 1.53 17.68
N GLU A 89 31.07 0.72 18.62
CA GLU A 89 32.51 0.47 18.76
C GLU A 89 33.11 -0.32 17.59
N LEU A 90 32.30 -1.13 16.90
CA LEU A 90 32.71 -1.92 15.73
C LEU A 90 32.88 -1.07 14.47
N LEU A 91 32.31 0.14 14.44
CA LEU A 91 32.47 1.08 13.35
C LEU A 91 33.88 1.69 13.32
N ARG A 92 34.41 1.91 12.12
CA ARG A 92 35.66 2.64 11.86
C ARG A 92 35.38 3.99 11.21
N GLU A 93 36.30 4.93 11.42
CA GLU A 93 36.27 6.25 10.79
C GLU A 93 36.12 6.14 9.25
N GLY A 94 35.26 6.99 8.69
CA GLY A 94 34.97 7.01 7.24
C GLY A 94 33.99 5.94 6.74
N GLN A 95 33.49 5.03 7.59
CA GLN A 95 32.40 4.13 7.21
C GLN A 95 31.07 4.86 7.06
N VAL A 96 30.19 4.28 6.24
CA VAL A 96 28.80 4.68 6.10
C VAL A 96 27.89 3.72 6.86
N LEU A 97 27.03 4.21 7.73
CA LEU A 97 25.99 3.45 8.41
C LEU A 97 24.62 3.84 7.85
N ILE A 98 23.79 2.85 7.47
CA ILE A 98 22.41 3.08 7.02
C ILE A 98 21.48 2.19 7.84
N SER A 99 20.57 2.79 8.62
CA SER A 99 19.59 2.07 9.45
C SER A 99 18.47 3.01 9.92
N PHE A 100 17.52 2.51 10.71
CA PHE A 100 16.67 3.38 11.53
C PHE A 100 17.45 3.89 12.75
N LEU A 101 17.56 5.21 12.93
CA LEU A 101 18.36 5.84 13.97
C LEU A 101 17.54 6.69 14.94
N TRP A 102 16.42 7.25 14.50
CA TRP A 102 15.55 8.10 15.34
C TRP A 102 16.34 9.20 16.08
N PRO A 103 17.05 10.10 15.35
CA PRO A 103 18.03 11.02 15.93
C PRO A 103 17.45 12.00 16.95
N ALA A 104 16.16 12.32 16.85
CA ALA A 104 15.47 13.17 17.82
C ALA A 104 15.27 12.49 19.18
N GLN A 105 15.16 11.16 19.20
CA GLN A 105 14.92 10.35 20.39
C GLN A 105 16.23 9.81 20.98
N ASN A 106 17.29 9.68 20.18
CA ASN A 106 18.55 9.06 20.56
C ASN A 106 19.75 10.02 20.42
N PRO A 107 19.84 11.10 21.21
CA PRO A 107 20.95 12.05 21.13
C PRO A 107 22.30 11.38 21.46
N ASP A 108 22.34 10.45 22.42
CA ASP A 108 23.57 9.75 22.82
C ASP A 108 24.15 8.90 21.68
N LEU A 109 23.27 8.20 20.92
CA LEU A 109 23.68 7.44 19.74
C LEU A 109 24.25 8.38 18.67
N LEU A 110 23.61 9.53 18.44
CA LEU A 110 24.05 10.51 17.46
C LEU A 110 25.44 11.09 17.81
N ASP A 111 25.67 11.40 19.09
CA ASP A 111 26.98 11.83 19.58
C ASP A 111 28.05 10.73 19.48
N ALA A 112 27.69 9.47 19.72
CA ALA A 112 28.61 8.34 19.58
C ALA A 112 29.02 8.12 18.10
N LEU A 113 28.07 8.20 17.17
CA LEU A 113 28.33 8.11 15.72
C LEU A 113 29.21 9.28 15.24
N LYS A 114 28.93 10.49 15.71
CA LYS A 114 29.77 11.67 15.48
C LYS A 114 31.20 11.44 15.98
N ALA A 115 31.37 10.97 17.22
CA ALA A 115 32.69 10.74 17.81
C ALA A 115 33.51 9.68 17.05
N LYS A 116 32.84 8.72 16.41
CA LYS A 116 33.47 7.71 15.54
C LYS A 116 33.87 8.23 14.16
N GLY A 117 33.41 9.42 13.75
CA GLY A 117 33.69 9.97 12.44
C GLY A 117 33.03 9.18 11.30
N VAL A 118 31.86 8.57 11.56
CA VAL A 118 31.09 7.86 10.52
C VAL A 118 30.09 8.78 9.84
N THR A 119 29.79 8.46 8.58
CA THR A 119 28.63 9.04 7.89
C THR A 119 27.40 8.19 8.19
N ALA A 120 26.43 8.73 8.91
CA ALA A 120 25.22 8.00 9.28
C ALA A 120 24.00 8.53 8.52
N LEU A 121 23.25 7.62 7.88
CA LEU A 121 22.00 7.88 7.20
C LEU A 121 20.84 7.21 7.96
N ALA A 122 19.89 8.04 8.40
CA ALA A 122 18.68 7.62 9.10
C ALA A 122 17.53 7.39 8.10
N MET A 123 17.09 6.15 7.96
CA MET A 123 15.97 5.79 7.09
C MET A 123 14.63 6.40 7.56
N ASP A 124 14.49 6.67 8.85
CA ASP A 124 13.36 7.39 9.45
C ASP A 124 13.36 8.90 9.13
N SER A 125 14.48 9.45 8.65
CA SER A 125 14.63 10.87 8.31
C SER A 125 14.52 11.16 6.80
N ILE A 126 14.16 10.16 5.99
CA ILE A 126 13.90 10.37 4.56
C ILE A 126 12.71 11.35 4.39
N PRO A 127 12.87 12.45 3.64
CA PRO A 127 11.81 13.44 3.48
C PRO A 127 10.64 12.87 2.69
N ARG A 128 9.42 13.19 3.12
CA ARG A 128 8.17 12.78 2.45
C ARG A 128 7.87 13.64 1.23
N ILE A 129 8.68 13.50 0.19
CA ILE A 129 8.50 14.13 -1.12
C ILE A 129 8.23 13.07 -2.19
N SER A 130 7.55 13.43 -3.28
CA SER A 130 7.07 12.47 -4.28
C SER A 130 8.17 11.55 -4.84
N ARG A 131 9.38 12.07 -5.10
CA ARG A 131 10.48 11.24 -5.63
C ARG A 131 11.06 10.24 -4.60
N ALA A 132 10.87 10.51 -3.31
CA ALA A 132 11.43 9.73 -2.21
C ALA A 132 10.47 8.63 -1.72
N GLN A 133 9.24 8.56 -2.24
CA GLN A 133 8.26 7.54 -1.84
C GLN A 133 8.77 6.11 -2.02
N LYS A 134 9.57 5.87 -3.07
CA LYS A 134 10.20 4.56 -3.38
C LYS A 134 11.22 4.07 -2.34
N MET A 135 11.65 4.95 -1.45
CA MET A 135 12.64 4.67 -0.41
C MET A 135 12.10 4.94 1.00
N ASP A 136 10.81 5.30 1.12
CA ASP A 136 10.17 5.51 2.41
C ASP A 136 9.95 4.17 3.13
N ALA A 137 10.90 3.87 4.01
CA ALA A 137 10.89 2.67 4.82
C ALA A 137 9.77 2.69 5.88
N LEU A 138 9.38 3.87 6.38
CA LEU A 138 8.29 3.99 7.37
C LEU A 138 6.95 3.62 6.74
N SER A 139 6.69 4.11 5.53
CA SER A 139 5.48 3.73 4.76
C SER A 139 5.45 2.23 4.46
N SER A 140 6.59 1.65 4.09
CA SER A 140 6.70 0.20 3.86
C SER A 140 6.39 -0.62 5.13
N MET A 141 6.95 -0.23 6.28
CA MET A 141 6.68 -0.93 7.55
C MET A 141 5.25 -0.71 8.04
N ALA A 142 4.70 0.50 7.86
CA ALA A 142 3.32 0.82 8.21
C ALA A 142 2.31 -0.01 7.39
N ASN A 143 2.54 -0.17 6.08
CA ASN A 143 1.70 -1.00 5.23
C ASN A 143 1.67 -2.46 5.72
N ILE A 144 2.85 -3.03 6.03
CA ILE A 144 2.95 -4.38 6.58
C ILE A 144 2.28 -4.49 7.95
N ALA A 145 2.48 -3.51 8.84
CA ALA A 145 1.86 -3.51 10.15
C ALA A 145 0.33 -3.49 10.07
N GLY A 146 -0.24 -2.68 9.17
CA GLY A 146 -1.69 -2.63 8.93
C GLY A 146 -2.26 -3.95 8.41
N TYR A 147 -1.60 -4.58 7.44
CA TYR A 147 -1.98 -5.92 6.99
C TYR A 147 -1.86 -6.95 8.13
N ARG A 148 -0.73 -6.96 8.84
CA ARG A 148 -0.48 -7.92 9.92
C ARG A 148 -1.47 -7.75 11.07
N ALA A 149 -1.89 -6.53 11.39
CA ALA A 149 -2.91 -6.25 12.39
C ALA A 149 -4.21 -7.03 12.14
N VAL A 150 -4.67 -7.06 10.89
CA VAL A 150 -5.88 -7.78 10.51
C VAL A 150 -5.69 -9.30 10.63
N VAL A 151 -4.52 -9.81 10.25
CA VAL A 151 -4.17 -11.23 10.40
C VAL A 151 -4.14 -11.64 11.88
N GLU A 152 -3.52 -10.84 12.74
CA GLU A 152 -3.51 -11.08 14.19
C GLU A 152 -4.92 -10.96 14.78
N ALA A 153 -5.71 -9.97 14.35
CA ALA A 153 -7.09 -9.84 14.78
C ALA A 153 -7.91 -11.09 14.43
N ALA A 154 -7.77 -11.62 13.22
CA ALA A 154 -8.44 -12.84 12.78
C ALA A 154 -7.99 -14.09 13.54
N GLN A 155 -6.71 -14.18 13.90
CA GLN A 155 -6.17 -15.29 14.69
C GLN A 155 -6.78 -15.33 16.11
N HIS A 156 -7.06 -14.17 16.69
CA HIS A 156 -7.61 -14.04 18.04
C HIS A 156 -9.15 -13.95 18.07
N PHE A 157 -9.80 -13.68 16.94
CA PHE A 157 -11.25 -13.54 16.86
C PHE A 157 -11.96 -14.89 16.59
N GLY A 158 -12.86 -15.29 17.47
CA GLY A 158 -13.51 -16.60 17.43
C GLY A 158 -14.65 -16.78 16.40
N ARG A 159 -14.84 -15.86 15.47
CA ARG A 159 -15.92 -15.90 14.45
C ARG A 159 -15.39 -15.56 13.05
N PHE A 160 -16.19 -15.85 12.03
CA PHE A 160 -15.82 -15.52 10.64
C PHE A 160 -15.84 -14.02 10.38
N PHE A 161 -14.85 -13.55 9.61
CA PHE A 161 -14.88 -12.21 9.01
C PHE A 161 -15.95 -12.12 7.93
N THR A 162 -15.99 -13.11 7.03
CA THR A 162 -16.94 -13.17 5.92
C THR A 162 -18.31 -13.65 6.40
N GLY A 163 -19.37 -12.90 6.06
CA GLY A 163 -20.74 -13.35 6.26
C GLY A 163 -21.12 -14.48 5.30
N GLN A 164 -21.86 -15.47 5.79
CA GLN A 164 -22.23 -16.66 5.02
C GLN A 164 -23.70 -17.04 5.25
N ILE A 165 -24.35 -17.57 4.22
CA ILE A 165 -25.65 -18.24 4.35
C ILE A 165 -25.43 -19.72 4.12
N THR A 166 -25.73 -20.53 5.13
CA THR A 166 -25.56 -21.98 5.11
C THR A 166 -26.87 -22.68 5.43
N ALA A 167 -26.91 -24.01 5.28
CA ALA A 167 -28.04 -24.82 5.73
C ALA A 167 -28.31 -24.69 7.24
N ALA A 168 -27.28 -24.36 8.03
CA ALA A 168 -27.38 -24.17 9.49
C ALA A 168 -27.80 -22.74 9.89
N GLY A 169 -28.03 -21.84 8.93
CA GLY A 169 -28.46 -20.47 9.17
C GLY A 169 -27.55 -19.41 8.54
N LYS A 170 -27.89 -18.15 8.81
CA LYS A 170 -27.16 -16.96 8.36
C LYS A 170 -26.16 -16.52 9.43
N VAL A 171 -24.89 -16.43 9.05
CA VAL A 171 -23.81 -15.86 9.87
C VAL A 171 -23.51 -14.46 9.35
N PRO A 172 -23.66 -13.40 10.18
CA PRO A 172 -23.32 -12.04 9.75
C PRO A 172 -21.80 -11.87 9.60
N PRO A 173 -21.34 -10.95 8.73
CA PRO A 173 -19.93 -10.59 8.65
C PRO A 173 -19.46 -9.87 9.92
N ALA A 174 -18.16 -9.95 10.21
CA ALA A 174 -17.55 -9.16 11.27
C ALA A 174 -17.60 -7.66 10.93
N LYS A 175 -17.73 -6.83 11.96
CA LYS A 175 -17.60 -5.37 11.86
C LYS A 175 -16.25 -4.92 12.41
N VAL A 176 -15.48 -4.22 11.59
CA VAL A 176 -14.14 -3.71 11.94
C VAL A 176 -14.16 -2.19 11.92
N LEU A 177 -13.72 -1.55 13.00
CA LEU A 177 -13.46 -0.12 13.06
C LEU A 177 -11.96 0.13 12.96
N VAL A 178 -11.54 1.02 12.06
CA VAL A 178 -10.16 1.49 11.94
C VAL A 178 -10.08 2.95 12.35
N ILE A 179 -9.24 3.26 13.33
CA ILE A 179 -9.05 4.62 13.84
C ILE A 179 -7.69 5.14 13.36
N GLY A 180 -7.73 6.08 12.43
CA GLY A 180 -6.60 6.56 11.63
C GLY A 180 -6.57 5.89 10.25
N ALA A 181 -6.58 6.70 9.20
CA ALA A 181 -6.51 6.30 7.79
C ALA A 181 -5.18 6.76 7.16
N GLY A 182 -4.08 6.61 7.90
CA GLY A 182 -2.74 6.67 7.34
C GLY A 182 -2.40 5.40 6.54
N VAL A 183 -1.12 5.21 6.20
CA VAL A 183 -0.68 4.03 5.42
C VAL A 183 -1.04 2.70 6.10
N ALA A 184 -0.85 2.60 7.43
CA ALA A 184 -1.24 1.41 8.19
C ALA A 184 -2.76 1.22 8.24
N GLY A 185 -3.51 2.30 8.47
CA GLY A 185 -4.98 2.28 8.49
C GLY A 185 -5.57 1.82 7.17
N LEU A 186 -5.14 2.41 6.04
CA LEU A 186 -5.59 2.01 4.70
C LEU A 186 -5.22 0.55 4.39
N ALA A 187 -4.03 0.09 4.78
CA ALA A 187 -3.65 -1.32 4.63
C ALA A 187 -4.55 -2.25 5.45
N ALA A 188 -4.90 -1.87 6.69
CA ALA A 188 -5.84 -2.62 7.52
C ALA A 188 -7.26 -2.63 6.92
N ILE A 189 -7.74 -1.50 6.41
CA ILE A 189 -9.03 -1.40 5.71
C ILE A 189 -9.07 -2.36 4.51
N GLY A 190 -8.06 -2.30 3.64
CA GLY A 190 -7.98 -3.16 2.47
C GLY A 190 -7.93 -4.65 2.83
N ALA A 191 -7.12 -5.02 3.81
CA ALA A 191 -7.02 -6.40 4.28
C ALA A 191 -8.36 -6.89 4.87
N ALA A 192 -8.98 -6.12 5.78
CA ALA A 192 -10.24 -6.49 6.41
C ALA A 192 -11.41 -6.58 5.41
N LYS A 193 -11.51 -5.62 4.48
CA LYS A 193 -12.50 -5.67 3.38
C LYS A 193 -12.29 -6.88 2.47
N SER A 194 -11.03 -7.20 2.13
CA SER A 194 -10.73 -8.39 1.31
C SER A 194 -11.11 -9.71 2.00
N MET A 195 -11.11 -9.74 3.33
CA MET A 195 -11.59 -10.87 4.15
C MET A 195 -13.12 -10.90 4.32
N GLY A 196 -13.85 -9.95 3.72
CA GLY A 196 -15.32 -9.92 3.71
C GLY A 196 -15.96 -9.30 4.95
N ALA A 197 -15.19 -8.55 5.75
CA ALA A 197 -15.73 -7.77 6.86
C ALA A 197 -16.43 -6.50 6.37
N ILE A 198 -17.34 -5.98 7.20
CA ILE A 198 -17.82 -4.59 7.08
C ILE A 198 -16.81 -3.71 7.79
N VAL A 199 -16.23 -2.75 7.08
CA VAL A 199 -15.20 -1.87 7.63
C VAL A 199 -15.73 -0.45 7.72
N ARG A 200 -15.52 0.15 8.88
CA ARG A 200 -15.73 1.57 9.16
C ARG A 200 -14.39 2.18 9.50
N SER A 201 -14.19 3.44 9.13
CA SER A 201 -12.97 4.15 9.42
C SER A 201 -13.25 5.56 9.90
N PHE A 202 -12.40 6.07 10.77
CA PHE A 202 -12.38 7.46 11.17
C PHE A 202 -10.96 8.01 11.05
N ASP A 203 -10.81 9.25 10.57
CA ASP A 203 -9.57 10.03 10.59
C ASP A 203 -9.95 11.51 10.71
N THR A 204 -9.11 12.31 11.36
CA THR A 204 -9.36 13.75 11.54
C THR A 204 -9.14 14.56 10.27
N ARG A 205 -8.46 13.99 9.26
CA ARG A 205 -8.16 14.62 7.98
C ARG A 205 -9.28 14.33 6.97
N PRO A 206 -9.98 15.35 6.42
CA PRO A 206 -11.05 15.13 5.45
C PRO A 206 -10.56 14.55 4.11
N GLU A 207 -9.31 14.81 3.71
CA GLU A 207 -8.74 14.38 2.42
C GLU A 207 -8.58 12.86 2.27
N VAL A 208 -8.61 12.11 3.37
CA VAL A 208 -8.55 10.64 3.33
C VAL A 208 -9.91 9.98 3.14
N LYS A 209 -11.01 10.75 3.24
CA LYS A 209 -12.37 10.23 3.08
C LYS A 209 -12.54 9.51 1.75
N GLU A 210 -12.15 10.15 0.65
CA GLU A 210 -12.26 9.56 -0.69
C GLU A 210 -11.43 8.28 -0.82
N GLN A 211 -10.26 8.23 -0.16
CA GLN A 211 -9.41 7.03 -0.15
C GLN A 211 -10.12 5.88 0.57
N VAL A 212 -10.70 6.13 1.75
CA VAL A 212 -11.46 5.13 2.51
C VAL A 212 -12.67 4.64 1.73
N GLU A 213 -13.47 5.56 1.17
CA GLU A 213 -14.68 5.21 0.41
C GLU A 213 -14.35 4.44 -0.88
N SER A 214 -13.21 4.76 -1.54
CA SER A 214 -12.73 4.01 -2.72
C SER A 214 -12.38 2.55 -2.41
N MET A 215 -12.12 2.24 -1.13
CA MET A 215 -11.85 0.89 -0.63
C MET A 215 -13.13 0.19 -0.11
N ASP A 216 -14.32 0.73 -0.42
CA ASP A 216 -15.63 0.22 0.00
C ASP A 216 -15.80 0.19 1.54
N ALA A 217 -15.11 1.09 2.25
CA ALA A 217 -15.28 1.28 3.69
C ALA A 217 -16.13 2.53 3.98
N GLU A 218 -16.88 2.48 5.08
CA GLU A 218 -17.70 3.61 5.54
C GLU A 218 -16.81 4.60 6.30
N PHE A 219 -16.74 5.84 5.84
CA PHE A 219 -16.03 6.91 6.54
C PHE A 219 -16.96 7.60 7.55
N LEU A 220 -16.60 7.54 8.83
CA LEU A 220 -17.34 8.17 9.91
C LEU A 220 -16.99 9.66 9.99
N LEU A 221 -18.01 10.51 10.07
CA LEU A 221 -17.86 11.97 10.16
C LEU A 221 -18.33 12.47 11.53
N LEU A 222 -17.65 13.50 12.03
CA LEU A 222 -18.12 14.33 13.14
C LEU A 222 -18.65 15.64 12.54
N ASP A 223 -19.76 16.14 13.07
CA ASP A 223 -20.38 17.39 12.60
C ASP A 223 -19.69 18.60 13.28
N PHE A 224 -18.47 18.93 12.82
CA PHE A 224 -17.64 20.03 13.32
C PHE A 224 -16.91 20.73 12.17
N GLU A 225 -16.89 22.07 12.18
CA GLU A 225 -16.08 22.90 11.26
C GLU A 225 -14.67 23.13 11.83
N GLU A 226 -13.87 22.08 12.01
CA GLU A 226 -12.45 22.18 12.40
C GLU A 226 -11.57 21.32 11.47
N GLU A 227 -10.57 21.93 10.84
CA GLU A 227 -9.65 21.24 9.91
C GLU A 227 -8.52 20.54 10.67
N GLY A 228 -8.43 19.20 10.59
CA GLY A 228 -7.46 18.38 11.33
C GLY A 228 -6.09 18.18 10.67
N SER A 229 -5.89 18.70 9.46
CA SER A 229 -4.67 18.51 8.68
C SER A 229 -3.52 19.39 9.20
N GLY A 230 -2.34 18.80 9.30
CA GLY A 230 -1.08 19.42 9.70
C GLY A 230 -0.03 19.38 8.59
N GLY A 231 1.20 19.82 8.91
CA GLY A 231 2.30 19.86 7.94
C GLY A 231 2.73 18.48 7.45
N GLY A 232 3.02 18.34 6.15
CA GLY A 232 3.59 17.12 5.57
C GLY A 232 2.65 15.91 5.54
N GLY A 233 1.33 16.15 5.55
CA GLY A 233 0.31 15.09 5.51
C GLY A 233 0.02 14.43 6.87
N TYR A 234 0.57 14.94 7.97
CA TYR A 234 0.28 14.49 9.32
C TYR A 234 -0.93 15.22 9.92
N ALA A 235 -1.61 14.60 10.90
CA ALA A 235 -2.65 15.26 11.67
C ALA A 235 -2.06 16.20 12.74
N LYS A 236 -2.82 17.23 13.13
CA LYS A 236 -2.51 18.10 14.29
C LYS A 236 -3.36 17.72 15.51
N VAL A 237 -3.05 18.33 16.67
CA VAL A 237 -3.88 18.18 17.87
C VAL A 237 -5.17 19.00 17.70
N MET A 238 -6.31 18.38 17.98
CA MET A 238 -7.65 18.96 17.83
C MET A 238 -8.11 19.67 19.12
N SER A 239 -9.18 20.47 19.04
CA SER A 239 -9.82 21.10 20.20
C SER A 239 -10.40 20.07 21.20
N GLU A 240 -10.59 20.49 22.46
CA GLU A 240 -11.22 19.63 23.49
C GLU A 240 -12.65 19.23 23.12
N GLU A 241 -13.38 20.12 22.45
CA GLU A 241 -14.76 19.88 21.99
C GLU A 241 -14.79 18.81 20.89
N PHE A 242 -13.86 18.88 19.93
CA PHE A 242 -13.70 17.86 18.90
C PHE A 242 -13.35 16.51 19.51
N ILE A 243 -12.39 16.47 20.45
CA ILE A 243 -11.99 15.24 21.14
C ILE A 243 -13.18 14.66 21.91
N ALA A 244 -13.98 15.47 22.60
CA ALA A 244 -15.16 14.98 23.31
C ALA A 244 -16.19 14.32 22.36
N ALA A 245 -16.41 14.92 21.19
CA ALA A 245 -17.31 14.36 20.17
C ALA A 245 -16.73 13.09 19.51
N GLU A 246 -15.43 13.07 19.24
CA GLU A 246 -14.68 11.91 18.75
C GLU A 246 -14.80 10.73 19.72
N MET A 247 -14.58 10.98 21.01
CA MET A 247 -14.72 9.96 22.06
C MET A 247 -16.16 9.45 22.17
N ALA A 248 -17.17 10.33 22.03
CA ALA A 248 -18.57 9.92 22.03
C ALA A 248 -18.90 9.02 20.82
N LEU A 249 -18.39 9.35 19.63
CA LEU A 249 -18.51 8.52 18.44
C LEU A 249 -17.88 7.13 18.66
N PHE A 250 -16.66 7.09 19.22
CA PHE A 250 -15.98 5.82 19.48
C PHE A 250 -16.71 4.97 20.53
N ALA A 251 -17.26 5.57 21.58
CA ALA A 251 -18.08 4.86 22.56
C ALA A 251 -19.32 4.21 21.92
N GLU A 252 -20.01 4.91 21.01
CA GLU A 252 -21.16 4.35 20.31
C GLU A 252 -20.76 3.24 19.34
N GLN A 253 -19.66 3.40 18.60
CA GLN A 253 -19.14 2.37 17.70
C GLN A 253 -18.66 1.12 18.45
N ALA A 254 -17.95 1.28 19.57
CA ALA A 254 -17.38 0.18 20.37
C ALA A 254 -18.43 -0.86 20.79
N LYS A 255 -19.67 -0.43 21.08
CA LYS A 255 -20.78 -1.32 21.46
C LYS A 255 -21.20 -2.28 20.35
N GLU A 256 -21.00 -1.91 19.09
CA GLU A 256 -21.52 -2.67 17.95
C GLU A 256 -20.49 -3.36 17.08
N VAL A 257 -19.25 -2.84 17.04
CA VAL A 257 -18.15 -3.43 16.26
C VAL A 257 -17.57 -4.64 16.98
N ASP A 258 -16.98 -5.56 16.21
CA ASP A 258 -16.38 -6.75 16.77
C ASP A 258 -14.86 -6.58 16.95
N ILE A 259 -14.23 -5.77 16.10
CA ILE A 259 -12.79 -5.53 16.07
C ILE A 259 -12.51 -4.03 15.95
N ILE A 260 -11.55 -3.54 16.73
CA ILE A 260 -11.02 -2.17 16.61
C ILE A 260 -9.53 -2.24 16.29
N ILE A 261 -9.07 -1.49 15.29
CA ILE A 261 -7.66 -1.32 14.96
C ILE A 261 -7.32 0.16 15.10
N THR A 262 -6.41 0.51 16.01
CA THR A 262 -6.02 1.90 16.25
C THR A 262 -4.62 2.17 15.69
N THR A 263 -4.49 3.26 14.94
CA THR A 263 -3.24 3.65 14.25
C THR A 263 -2.92 5.13 14.44
N ALA A 264 -3.55 5.81 15.40
CA ALA A 264 -3.41 7.25 15.59
C ALA A 264 -2.08 7.57 16.27
N LEU A 265 -1.18 8.21 15.52
CA LEU A 265 0.16 8.55 15.99
C LEU A 265 0.55 9.95 15.51
N ILE A 266 1.04 10.78 16.45
CA ILE A 266 1.56 12.11 16.15
C ILE A 266 3.06 12.09 16.39
N PRO A 267 3.91 12.39 15.38
CA PRO A 267 5.36 12.39 15.56
C PRO A 267 5.82 13.24 16.75
N GLY A 268 6.66 12.67 17.60
CA GLY A 268 7.25 13.36 18.76
C GLY A 268 6.31 13.55 19.96
N LYS A 269 5.09 12.99 19.92
CA LYS A 269 4.15 13.02 21.04
C LYS A 269 3.70 11.60 21.42
N PRO A 270 3.32 11.37 22.69
CA PRO A 270 2.66 10.13 23.07
C PRO A 270 1.38 9.91 22.25
N ALA A 271 1.03 8.65 22.02
CA ALA A 271 -0.20 8.28 21.35
C ALA A 271 -1.43 8.78 22.15
N PRO A 272 -2.43 9.39 21.49
CA PRO A 272 -3.64 9.83 22.18
C PRO A 272 -4.46 8.64 22.66
N LYS A 273 -5.06 8.73 23.85
CA LYS A 273 -5.95 7.71 24.43
C LYS A 273 -7.36 7.87 23.84
N LEU A 274 -7.65 7.06 22.82
CA LEU A 274 -8.90 7.11 22.05
C LEU A 274 -9.89 6.01 22.43
N ILE A 275 -9.39 4.89 22.98
CA ILE A 275 -10.23 3.77 23.44
C ILE A 275 -10.06 3.62 24.95
N THR A 276 -11.06 4.06 25.72
CA THR A 276 -11.02 3.98 27.19
C THR A 276 -11.33 2.58 27.71
N ALA A 277 -11.01 2.32 28.98
CA ALA A 277 -11.37 1.06 29.63
C ALA A 277 -12.89 0.79 29.60
N GLU A 278 -13.71 1.82 29.81
CA GLU A 278 -15.18 1.73 29.74
C GLU A 278 -15.68 1.36 28.34
N MET A 279 -15.04 1.91 27.29
CA MET A 279 -15.37 1.55 25.90
C MET A 279 -15.06 0.08 25.63
N VAL A 280 -13.90 -0.42 26.09
CA VAL A 280 -13.53 -1.84 25.97
C VAL A 280 -14.52 -2.74 26.71
N GLU A 281 -14.89 -2.39 27.94
CA GLU A 281 -15.86 -3.15 28.73
C GLU A 281 -17.25 -3.20 28.07
N SER A 282 -17.62 -2.17 27.31
CA SER A 282 -18.88 -2.12 26.57
C SER A 282 -18.90 -2.97 25.29
N MET A 283 -17.74 -3.46 24.84
CA MET A 283 -17.65 -4.31 23.65
C MET A 283 -18.25 -5.70 23.90
N LYS A 284 -18.51 -6.44 22.82
CA LYS A 284 -19.01 -7.81 22.93
C LYS A 284 -17.91 -8.73 23.46
N PRO A 285 -18.24 -9.72 24.32
CA PRO A 285 -17.31 -10.77 24.69
C PRO A 285 -16.74 -11.50 23.46
N GLY A 286 -15.42 -11.68 23.43
CA GLY A 286 -14.68 -12.24 22.31
C GLY A 286 -14.26 -11.21 21.24
N SER A 287 -14.55 -9.92 21.42
CA SER A 287 -14.02 -8.85 20.58
C SER A 287 -12.50 -8.75 20.65
N VAL A 288 -11.90 -8.07 19.66
CA VAL A 288 -10.45 -7.87 19.58
C VAL A 288 -10.12 -6.38 19.36
N VAL A 289 -9.16 -5.86 20.09
CA VAL A 289 -8.56 -4.55 19.85
C VAL A 289 -7.09 -4.75 19.47
N VAL A 290 -6.65 -4.17 18.36
CA VAL A 290 -5.26 -4.18 17.92
C VAL A 290 -4.71 -2.76 17.94
N ASP A 291 -3.72 -2.51 18.80
CA ASP A 291 -3.18 -1.19 19.04
C ASP A 291 -1.82 -1.03 18.36
N LEU A 292 -1.80 -0.45 17.15
CA LEU A 292 -0.56 -0.21 16.41
C LEU A 292 0.31 0.89 17.01
N ALA A 293 -0.22 1.68 17.96
CA ALA A 293 0.50 2.75 18.62
C ALA A 293 1.10 2.33 19.97
N ALA A 294 1.09 1.03 20.30
CA ALA A 294 1.53 0.49 21.59
C ALA A 294 2.95 0.92 22.00
N GLU A 295 3.88 1.04 21.04
CA GLU A 295 5.26 1.47 21.30
C GLU A 295 5.36 2.90 21.83
N GLN A 296 4.41 3.78 21.48
CA GLN A 296 4.37 5.19 21.93
C GLN A 296 3.28 5.44 22.98
N GLY A 297 2.95 4.42 23.76
CA GLY A 297 1.99 4.48 24.85
C GLY A 297 0.62 3.88 24.54
N GLY A 298 0.29 3.64 23.26
CA GLY A 298 -0.95 2.99 22.83
C GLY A 298 -2.17 3.91 22.80
N ASN A 299 -3.07 3.68 21.83
CA ASN A 299 -4.35 4.40 21.77
C ASN A 299 -5.43 3.82 22.71
N CYS A 300 -5.27 2.58 23.17
CA CYS A 300 -6.15 1.99 24.17
C CYS A 300 -5.55 2.10 25.58
N GLU A 301 -6.37 2.43 26.57
CA GLU A 301 -5.94 2.57 27.97
C GLU A 301 -5.48 1.24 28.58
N LEU A 302 -6.05 0.13 28.13
CA LEU A 302 -5.80 -1.20 28.67
C LEU A 302 -4.68 -1.95 27.91
N THR A 303 -4.09 -1.35 26.88
CA THR A 303 -2.98 -1.93 26.11
C THR A 303 -1.75 -2.12 27.00
N VAL A 304 -1.18 -3.33 26.98
CA VAL A 304 0.15 -3.61 27.52
C VAL A 304 1.11 -3.81 26.35
N PRO A 305 2.09 -2.91 26.14
CA PRO A 305 3.02 -3.01 25.03
C PRO A 305 3.78 -4.35 25.03
N GLY A 306 3.89 -4.99 23.86
CA GLY A 306 4.55 -6.27 23.66
C GLY A 306 3.68 -7.51 23.95
N GLU A 307 2.51 -7.35 24.56
CA GLU A 307 1.69 -8.47 25.04
C GLU A 307 0.34 -8.58 24.34
N VAL A 308 -0.25 -9.78 24.45
CA VAL A 308 -1.69 -9.99 24.22
C VAL A 308 -2.36 -10.23 25.56
N ALA A 309 -3.26 -9.33 25.94
CA ALA A 309 -3.94 -9.37 27.22
C ALA A 309 -5.44 -9.54 27.01
N VAL A 310 -6.09 -10.36 27.84
CA VAL A 310 -7.57 -10.43 27.88
C VAL A 310 -8.06 -9.59 29.06
N ARG A 311 -8.99 -8.66 28.79
CA ARG A 311 -9.66 -7.80 29.79
C ARG A 311 -11.13 -7.66 29.41
N HIS A 312 -12.04 -7.81 30.38
CA HIS A 312 -13.49 -7.75 30.12
C HIS A 312 -13.94 -8.64 28.94
N ASP A 313 -13.36 -9.85 28.83
CA ASP A 313 -13.58 -10.80 27.72
C ASP A 313 -13.19 -10.28 26.32
N VAL A 314 -12.50 -9.14 26.23
CA VAL A 314 -11.92 -8.58 25.00
C VAL A 314 -10.43 -8.90 24.95
N THR A 315 -9.96 -9.33 23.78
CA THR A 315 -8.52 -9.56 23.54
C THR A 315 -7.87 -8.27 23.05
N LEU A 316 -6.84 -7.81 23.75
CA LEU A 316 -6.08 -6.60 23.47
C LEU A 316 -4.69 -7.00 22.96
N ILE A 317 -4.38 -6.67 21.71
CA ILE A 317 -3.11 -6.98 21.05
C ILE A 317 -2.26 -5.72 21.01
N GLY A 318 -1.17 -5.70 21.80
CA GLY A 318 -0.26 -4.58 21.94
C GLY A 318 1.15 -4.83 21.39
N TYR A 319 1.32 -5.75 20.42
CA TYR A 319 2.62 -6.06 19.85
C TYR A 319 3.33 -4.82 19.27
N THR A 320 4.61 -4.66 19.59
CA THR A 320 5.46 -3.55 19.10
C THR A 320 6.36 -3.96 17.94
N ASP A 321 6.30 -5.23 17.51
CA ASP A 321 7.19 -5.85 16.52
C ASP A 321 6.43 -6.38 15.29
N LEU A 322 5.25 -5.83 14.97
CA LEU A 322 4.37 -6.37 13.91
C LEU A 322 5.03 -6.58 12.54
N PRO A 323 5.88 -5.66 12.02
CA PRO A 323 6.65 -5.94 10.80
C PRO A 323 7.56 -7.17 10.93
N SER A 324 8.16 -7.39 12.11
CA SER A 324 9.02 -8.54 12.37
C SER A 324 8.26 -9.87 12.35
N ARG A 325 6.95 -9.86 12.63
CA ARG A 325 6.06 -11.03 12.48
C ARG A 325 5.72 -11.37 11.03
N LEU A 326 6.13 -10.53 10.08
CA LEU A 326 6.10 -10.79 8.64
C LEU A 326 7.49 -10.59 8.01
N ALA A 327 8.52 -11.08 8.70
CA ALA A 327 9.93 -10.78 8.45
C ALA A 327 10.39 -10.93 6.99
N ALA A 328 10.00 -11.99 6.28
CA ALA A 328 10.37 -12.20 4.87
C ALA A 328 9.94 -11.01 3.99
N GLN A 329 8.67 -10.63 4.10
CA GLN A 329 8.11 -9.51 3.32
C GLN A 329 8.70 -8.17 3.77
N SER A 330 8.89 -7.96 5.08
CA SER A 330 9.50 -6.75 5.61
C SER A 330 10.94 -6.58 5.16
N SER A 331 11.74 -7.64 5.19
CA SER A 331 13.14 -7.64 4.75
C SER A 331 13.24 -7.33 3.26
N GLN A 332 12.34 -7.91 2.44
CA GLN A 332 12.27 -7.63 1.01
C GLN A 332 11.97 -6.16 0.71
N LEU A 333 10.92 -5.60 1.33
CA LEU A 333 10.57 -4.19 1.11
C LEU A 333 11.64 -3.25 1.68
N TYR A 334 12.13 -3.51 2.88
CA TYR A 334 13.16 -2.69 3.52
C TYR A 334 14.48 -2.69 2.72
N GLY A 335 14.96 -3.86 2.31
CA GLY A 335 16.12 -3.95 1.43
C GLY A 335 15.91 -3.23 0.10
N THR A 336 14.70 -3.29 -0.47
CA THR A 336 14.35 -2.55 -1.69
C THR A 336 14.45 -1.02 -1.47
N ASN A 337 13.95 -0.52 -0.33
CA ASN A 337 14.07 0.90 0.04
C ASN A 337 15.55 1.34 0.13
N LEU A 338 16.38 0.56 0.82
CA LEU A 338 17.82 0.82 0.94
C LEU A 338 18.49 0.83 -0.43
N ARG A 339 18.15 -0.14 -1.29
CA ARG A 339 18.62 -0.20 -2.68
C ARG A 339 18.19 1.03 -3.49
N HIS A 340 17.00 1.58 -3.26
CA HIS A 340 16.57 2.86 -3.87
C HIS A 340 17.41 4.04 -3.40
N LEU A 341 17.71 4.13 -2.10
CA LEU A 341 18.61 5.16 -1.58
C LEU A 341 20.01 5.03 -2.20
N LEU A 342 20.58 3.83 -2.20
CA LEU A 342 21.90 3.58 -2.78
C LEU A 342 21.97 3.78 -4.30
N THR A 343 20.86 3.60 -5.02
CA THR A 343 20.80 3.94 -6.46
C THR A 343 20.97 5.44 -6.66
N ASP A 344 20.30 6.26 -5.85
CA ASP A 344 20.37 7.72 -5.96
C ASP A 344 21.74 8.24 -5.50
N MET A 345 22.39 7.55 -4.54
CA MET A 345 23.75 7.85 -4.07
C MET A 345 24.88 7.26 -4.92
N CYS A 346 24.58 6.41 -5.91
CA CYS A 346 25.57 5.79 -6.82
C CYS A 346 25.13 5.96 -8.28
N PRO A 347 25.13 7.21 -8.80
CA PRO A 347 24.58 7.53 -10.12
C PRO A 347 25.32 6.80 -11.26
N GLU A 348 26.63 6.62 -11.13
CA GLU A 348 27.48 5.97 -12.13
C GLU A 348 27.47 4.42 -12.06
N LYS A 349 26.82 3.83 -11.04
CA LYS A 349 26.75 2.38 -10.83
C LYS A 349 28.13 1.69 -10.82
N ASN A 350 29.11 2.39 -10.28
CA ASN A 350 30.50 1.95 -10.18
C ASN A 350 30.86 1.41 -8.78
N GLY A 351 29.87 1.29 -7.88
CA GLY A 351 30.07 0.86 -6.51
C GLY A 351 30.76 1.90 -5.62
N GLU A 352 30.80 3.17 -6.05
CA GLU A 352 31.27 4.30 -5.26
C GLU A 352 30.07 5.15 -4.81
N LEU A 353 30.01 5.44 -3.52
CA LEU A 353 28.90 6.15 -2.91
C LEU A 353 29.23 7.65 -2.82
N VAL A 354 28.32 8.48 -3.33
CA VAL A 354 28.41 9.94 -3.31
C VAL A 354 27.38 10.48 -2.33
N VAL A 355 27.86 11.15 -1.29
CA VAL A 355 27.01 11.85 -0.30
C VAL A 355 26.85 13.30 -0.75
N ASP A 356 25.92 13.52 -1.68
CA ASP A 356 25.62 14.85 -2.22
C ASP A 356 24.59 15.58 -1.35
N PHE A 357 24.98 16.71 -0.74
CA PHE A 357 24.08 17.53 0.07
C PHE A 357 23.18 18.45 -0.74
N GLU A 358 23.40 18.58 -2.06
CA GLU A 358 22.45 19.22 -2.97
C GLU A 358 21.25 18.30 -3.28
N ASP A 359 21.41 16.98 -3.12
CA ASP A 359 20.29 16.04 -3.15
C ASP A 359 19.52 16.13 -1.81
N GLU A 360 18.27 16.63 -1.87
CA GLU A 360 17.43 16.86 -0.69
C GLU A 360 17.11 15.60 0.12
N VAL A 361 17.10 14.42 -0.52
CA VAL A 361 16.85 13.14 0.14
C VAL A 361 18.09 12.71 0.89
N VAL A 362 19.26 12.77 0.24
CA VAL A 362 20.53 12.43 0.87
C VAL A 362 20.81 13.39 2.02
N ARG A 363 20.59 14.70 1.82
CA ARG A 363 20.69 15.70 2.89
C ARG A 363 19.71 15.44 4.02
N GLY A 364 18.47 15.06 3.72
CA GLY A 364 17.44 14.75 4.72
C GLY A 364 17.77 13.52 5.55
N ALA A 365 18.27 12.46 4.91
CA ALA A 365 18.64 11.21 5.56
C ALA A 365 19.97 11.30 6.33
N THR A 366 20.94 12.11 5.89
CA THR A 366 22.26 12.19 6.54
C THR A 366 22.21 12.95 7.86
N VAL A 367 22.42 12.24 8.98
CA VAL A 367 22.35 12.79 10.35
C VAL A 367 23.71 13.10 10.95
N SER A 368 24.77 12.42 10.50
CA SER A 368 26.16 12.75 10.81
C SER A 368 27.06 12.52 9.60
N LYS A 369 28.13 13.30 9.47
CA LYS A 369 29.14 13.17 8.43
C LYS A 369 30.46 13.80 8.88
N ASP A 370 31.59 13.13 8.63
CA ASP A 370 32.95 13.64 8.88
C ASP A 370 33.17 14.22 10.30
N GLY A 371 32.58 13.59 11.32
CA GLY A 371 32.70 14.04 12.71
C GLY A 371 31.79 15.21 13.10
N GLU A 372 30.86 15.60 12.23
CA GLU A 372 29.86 16.63 12.49
C GLU A 372 28.43 16.08 12.48
N ILE A 373 27.56 16.65 13.30
CA ILE A 373 26.12 16.36 13.29
C ILE A 373 25.46 17.28 12.26
N THR A 374 24.74 16.70 11.33
CA THR A 374 24.02 17.40 10.25
C THR A 374 22.50 17.40 10.45
N TRP A 375 22.02 16.79 11.52
CA TRP A 375 20.63 16.83 11.97
C TRP A 375 20.37 18.07 12.86
N PRO A 376 19.18 18.71 12.79
CA PRO A 376 18.09 18.45 11.85
C PRO A 376 18.38 18.98 10.43
N PRO A 377 17.85 18.34 9.39
CA PRO A 377 17.96 18.87 8.04
C PRO A 377 17.20 20.20 7.92
N PRO A 378 17.63 21.10 7.01
CA PRO A 378 16.80 22.26 6.67
C PRO A 378 15.44 21.78 6.17
N ALA A 379 14.40 22.59 6.35
CA ALA A 379 13.09 22.29 5.79
C ALA A 379 13.25 21.99 4.29
N PRO A 380 12.72 20.87 3.78
CA PRO A 380 12.83 20.54 2.36
C PRO A 380 12.35 21.74 1.55
N LYS A 381 13.07 22.12 0.50
CA LYS A 381 12.48 23.10 -0.43
C LYS A 381 11.25 22.35 -0.95
N LEU A 382 10.05 22.94 -0.79
CA LEU A 382 8.89 22.39 -1.47
C LEU A 382 9.25 22.41 -2.96
N SER A 383 9.75 21.30 -3.50
CA SER A 383 9.58 21.01 -4.92
C SER A 383 8.08 21.06 -5.05
N ALA A 384 7.58 22.16 -5.64
CA ALA A 384 6.16 22.41 -5.76
C ALA A 384 5.57 21.09 -6.24
N ALA A 385 4.72 20.47 -5.41
CA ALA A 385 3.84 19.46 -5.92
C ALA A 385 3.29 20.07 -7.22
N PRO A 386 3.34 19.37 -8.36
CA PRO A 386 2.60 19.83 -9.52
C PRO A 386 1.25 20.21 -8.97
N PRO A 387 0.81 21.48 -9.10
CA PRO A 387 -0.40 21.94 -8.46
C PRO A 387 -1.45 20.87 -8.73
N PRO A 388 -2.24 20.45 -7.72
CA PRO A 388 -3.24 19.41 -7.90
C PRO A 388 -3.90 19.74 -9.22
N LYS A 389 -3.75 18.82 -10.18
CA LYS A 389 -4.24 19.06 -11.53
C LYS A 389 -5.70 19.37 -11.31
N ALA A 390 -6.06 20.65 -11.44
CA ALA A 390 -7.33 21.12 -10.95
C ALA A 390 -8.36 20.16 -11.53
N GLU A 391 -9.17 19.53 -10.68
CA GLU A 391 -10.52 19.26 -11.15
C GLU A 391 -10.95 20.59 -11.75
N PRO A 392 -11.35 20.62 -13.03
CA PRO A 392 -11.62 21.87 -13.70
C PRO A 392 -12.80 22.54 -13.01
N GLU A 393 -12.51 23.33 -11.98
CA GLU A 393 -13.40 24.34 -11.47
C GLU A 393 -13.48 25.36 -12.60
N VAL A 394 -14.69 25.45 -13.14
CA VAL A 394 -15.06 26.33 -14.23
C VAL A 394 -14.94 27.77 -13.73
N ALA A 395 -13.73 28.31 -13.68
CA ALA A 395 -13.55 29.75 -13.68
C ALA A 395 -14.04 30.26 -15.04
N PRO A 396 -14.88 31.31 -15.08
CA PRO A 396 -15.36 31.84 -16.34
C PRO A 396 -14.15 32.22 -17.20
N ALA A 397 -14.10 31.63 -18.38
CA ALA A 397 -12.98 31.79 -19.29
C ALA A 397 -12.69 33.28 -19.53
N PRO A 398 -11.41 33.69 -19.59
CA PRO A 398 -11.09 34.92 -20.29
C PRO A 398 -11.64 34.79 -21.71
N GLU A 399 -12.37 35.80 -22.17
CA GLU A 399 -12.79 35.93 -23.56
C GLU A 399 -11.55 35.98 -24.46
N VAL A 400 -11.01 34.82 -24.78
CA VAL A 400 -10.20 34.62 -25.96
C VAL A 400 -11.20 34.29 -27.06
N GLU A 401 -11.39 35.22 -27.98
CA GLU A 401 -11.98 34.95 -29.29
C GLU A 401 -11.13 33.90 -30.02
N GLN A 402 -11.27 32.63 -29.64
CA GLN A 402 -10.93 31.55 -30.53
C GLN A 402 -12.04 31.48 -31.56
N LYS A 403 -11.79 32.10 -32.72
CA LYS A 403 -12.43 31.68 -33.96
C LYS A 403 -12.16 30.19 -34.13
N ARG A 404 -13.09 29.33 -33.68
CA ARG A 404 -13.14 27.91 -34.01
C ARG A 404 -13.19 27.82 -35.53
N GLY A 405 -12.04 27.54 -36.14
CA GLY A 405 -11.94 27.36 -37.58
C GLY A 405 -12.82 26.18 -37.99
N LEU A 406 -13.84 26.44 -38.79
CA LEU A 406 -14.73 25.43 -39.39
C LEU A 406 -13.97 24.30 -40.12
N LEU A 407 -12.71 24.54 -40.48
CA LEU A 407 -11.81 23.65 -41.21
C LEU A 407 -11.51 22.32 -40.51
N GLY A 408 -11.37 22.30 -39.17
CA GLY A 408 -11.04 21.07 -38.44
C GLY A 408 -12.12 20.00 -38.55
N PRO A 409 -13.38 20.30 -38.17
CA PRO A 409 -14.51 19.41 -38.37
C PRO A 409 -14.74 19.06 -39.85
N LEU A 410 -14.61 20.04 -40.77
CA LEU A 410 -14.78 19.78 -42.20
C LEU A 410 -13.75 18.80 -42.77
N LEU A 411 -12.49 18.86 -42.32
CA LEU A 411 -11.46 17.91 -42.72
C LEU A 411 -11.77 16.50 -42.22
N THR A 412 -12.24 16.36 -40.97
CA THR A 412 -12.62 15.05 -40.43
C THR A 412 -13.85 14.46 -41.12
N PHE A 413 -14.88 15.26 -41.39
CA PHE A 413 -16.06 14.82 -42.14
C PHE A 413 -15.73 14.54 -43.62
N GLY A 414 -14.86 15.33 -44.23
CA GLY A 414 -14.40 15.14 -45.60
C GLY A 414 -13.58 13.86 -45.78
N ALA A 415 -12.66 13.57 -44.85
CA ALA A 415 -11.90 12.33 -44.85
C ALA A 415 -12.80 11.10 -44.64
N GLY A 416 -13.76 11.18 -43.71
CA GLY A 416 -14.75 10.12 -43.50
C GLY A 416 -15.64 9.89 -44.72
N GLY A 417 -16.10 10.96 -45.38
CA GLY A 417 -16.88 10.90 -46.61
C GLY A 417 -16.12 10.25 -47.76
N LEU A 418 -14.85 10.62 -47.98
CA LEU A 418 -13.99 10.00 -49.00
C LEU A 418 -13.73 8.52 -48.75
N ALA A 419 -13.55 8.11 -47.49
CA ALA A 419 -13.39 6.71 -47.13
C ALA A 419 -14.66 5.88 -47.43
N LEU A 420 -15.84 6.43 -47.12
CA LEU A 420 -17.13 5.81 -47.45
C LEU A 420 -17.36 5.71 -48.96
N LEU A 421 -16.95 6.72 -49.72
CA LEU A 421 -17.06 6.75 -51.18
C LEU A 421 -16.11 5.74 -51.83
N GLY A 422 -14.88 5.63 -51.33
CA GLY A 422 -13.91 4.61 -51.75
C GLY A 422 -14.40 3.18 -51.46
N LEU A 423 -15.02 2.96 -50.30
CA LEU A 423 -15.61 1.67 -49.94
C LEU A 423 -16.78 1.32 -50.88
N GLY A 424 -17.65 2.27 -51.18
CA GLY A 424 -18.80 2.06 -52.08
C GLY A 424 -18.43 1.77 -53.53
N LEU A 425 -17.24 2.16 -53.99
CA LEU A 425 -16.75 1.87 -55.35
C LEU A 425 -16.27 0.42 -55.53
N VAL A 426 -15.86 -0.24 -54.45
CA VAL A 426 -15.22 -1.57 -54.49
C VAL A 426 -16.12 -2.65 -53.86
N ALA A 427 -17.05 -2.26 -52.99
CA ALA A 427 -17.88 -3.19 -52.24
C ALA A 427 -19.04 -3.80 -53.06
N PRO A 428 -19.32 -5.10 -52.90
CA PRO A 428 -20.54 -5.72 -53.44
C PRO A 428 -21.83 -5.11 -52.87
N PRO A 429 -22.97 -5.12 -53.61
CA PRO A 429 -24.24 -4.58 -53.13
C PRO A 429 -24.72 -5.20 -51.80
N SER A 430 -24.51 -6.52 -51.63
CA SER A 430 -24.82 -7.22 -50.38
C SER A 430 -23.99 -6.73 -49.19
N PHE A 431 -22.74 -6.33 -49.42
CA PHE A 431 -21.90 -5.76 -48.37
C PHE A 431 -22.42 -4.38 -47.95
N MET A 432 -22.87 -3.55 -48.91
CA MET A 432 -23.39 -2.21 -48.63
C MET A 432 -24.65 -2.24 -47.74
N GLU A 433 -25.51 -3.25 -47.92
CA GLU A 433 -26.67 -3.46 -47.05
C GLU A 433 -26.25 -3.77 -45.61
N HIS A 434 -25.36 -4.75 -45.41
CA HIS A 434 -24.86 -5.11 -44.08
C HIS A 434 -24.07 -3.97 -43.42
N PHE A 435 -23.29 -3.22 -44.21
CA PHE A 435 -22.51 -2.09 -43.73
C PHE A 435 -23.41 -0.93 -43.27
N THR A 436 -24.50 -0.65 -44.00
CA THR A 436 -25.49 0.36 -43.60
C THR A 436 -26.14 -0.02 -42.27
N VAL A 437 -26.56 -1.28 -42.12
CA VAL A 437 -27.12 -1.79 -40.86
C VAL A 437 -26.11 -1.68 -39.72
N PHE A 438 -24.84 -2.00 -39.97
CA PHE A 438 -23.76 -1.89 -38.98
C PHE A 438 -23.57 -0.44 -38.49
N VAL A 439 -23.49 0.54 -39.41
CA VAL A 439 -23.32 1.96 -39.04
C VAL A 439 -24.50 2.44 -38.20
N LEU A 440 -25.74 2.12 -38.60
CA LEU A 440 -26.93 2.49 -37.84
C LEU A 440 -26.95 1.82 -36.46
N ALA A 441 -26.55 0.54 -36.37
CA ALA A 441 -26.44 -0.18 -35.10
C ALA A 441 -25.41 0.46 -34.16
N CYS A 442 -24.27 0.97 -34.67
CA CYS A 442 -23.28 1.72 -33.88
C CYS A 442 -23.87 3.02 -33.32
N PHE A 443 -24.62 3.78 -34.11
CA PHE A 443 -25.31 4.99 -33.65
C PHE A 443 -26.35 4.67 -32.57
N VAL A 444 -27.17 3.64 -32.78
CA VAL A 444 -28.14 3.18 -31.78
C VAL A 444 -27.43 2.75 -30.50
N GLY A 445 -26.37 1.95 -30.61
CA GLY A 445 -25.58 1.49 -29.47
C GLY A 445 -24.98 2.65 -28.67
N TYR A 446 -24.40 3.65 -29.35
CA TYR A 446 -23.88 4.85 -28.72
C TYR A 446 -24.96 5.58 -27.92
N MET A 447 -26.12 5.83 -28.54
CA MET A 447 -27.23 6.55 -27.89
C MET A 447 -27.83 5.77 -26.72
N VAL A 448 -27.92 4.45 -26.82
CA VAL A 448 -28.52 3.61 -25.77
C VAL A 448 -27.59 3.48 -24.56
N ILE A 449 -26.29 3.25 -24.78
CA ILE A 449 -25.33 3.08 -23.69
C ILE A 449 -25.12 4.38 -22.91
N TRP A 450 -25.10 5.52 -23.60
CA TRP A 450 -24.91 6.83 -22.95
C TRP A 450 -26.02 7.21 -21.96
N ASN A 451 -27.20 6.59 -22.08
CA ASN A 451 -28.36 6.86 -21.24
C ASN A 451 -28.53 5.85 -20.09
N VAL A 452 -27.58 4.94 -19.88
CA VAL A 452 -27.63 3.99 -18.77
C VAL A 452 -27.18 4.67 -17.48
N THR A 453 -27.95 4.51 -16.40
CA THR A 453 -27.58 5.02 -15.08
C THR A 453 -26.26 4.40 -14.59
N PRO A 454 -25.31 5.18 -14.01
CA PRO A 454 -24.01 4.66 -13.56
C PRO A 454 -24.09 3.44 -12.62
N ALA A 455 -25.10 3.40 -11.75
CA ALA A 455 -25.36 2.27 -10.86
C ALA A 455 -25.64 0.94 -11.57
N LEU A 456 -25.98 0.97 -12.86
CA LEU A 456 -26.31 -0.21 -13.68
C LEU A 456 -25.19 -0.60 -14.66
N HIS A 457 -24.01 0.02 -14.59
CA HIS A 457 -22.89 -0.33 -15.48
C HIS A 457 -22.44 -1.79 -15.35
N THR A 458 -22.39 -2.33 -14.13
CA THR A 458 -22.02 -3.74 -13.90
C THR A 458 -23.08 -4.72 -14.44
N PRO A 459 -24.38 -4.52 -14.17
CA PRO A 459 -25.45 -5.23 -14.88
C PRO A 459 -25.37 -5.11 -16.41
N LEU A 460 -25.09 -3.92 -16.94
CA LEU A 460 -24.93 -3.69 -18.38
C LEU A 460 -23.81 -4.54 -18.97
N MET A 461 -22.64 -4.59 -18.31
CA MET A 461 -21.51 -5.43 -18.74
C MET A 461 -21.86 -6.92 -18.76
N SER A 462 -22.63 -7.40 -17.78
CA SER A 462 -23.09 -8.80 -17.76
C SER A 462 -24.08 -9.11 -18.88
N VAL A 463 -24.99 -8.18 -19.19
CA VAL A 463 -25.92 -8.31 -20.33
C VAL A 463 -25.17 -8.30 -21.66
N THR A 464 -24.20 -7.41 -21.86
CA THR A 464 -23.44 -7.34 -23.11
C THR A 464 -22.60 -8.60 -23.30
N ASN A 465 -22.03 -9.17 -22.22
CA ASN A 465 -21.36 -10.46 -22.28
C ASN A 465 -22.31 -11.60 -22.68
N ALA A 466 -23.54 -11.63 -22.16
CA ALA A 466 -24.55 -12.61 -22.58
C ALA A 466 -24.89 -12.47 -24.08
N ILE A 467 -25.14 -11.23 -24.53
CA ILE A 467 -25.51 -10.90 -25.92
C ILE A 467 -24.36 -11.19 -26.90
N SER A 468 -23.10 -10.98 -26.48
CA SER A 468 -21.93 -11.26 -27.33
C SER A 468 -21.86 -12.72 -27.81
N SER A 469 -22.56 -13.62 -27.12
CA SER A 469 -22.71 -15.03 -27.50
C SER A 469 -23.61 -15.25 -28.72
N ILE A 470 -24.09 -14.19 -29.40
CA ILE A 470 -24.78 -14.27 -30.69
C ILE A 470 -23.98 -15.02 -31.76
N ILE A 471 -22.66 -15.16 -31.56
CA ILE A 471 -21.78 -16.05 -32.34
C ILE A 471 -22.29 -17.50 -32.41
N ILE A 472 -23.16 -17.92 -31.48
CA ILE A 472 -23.86 -19.21 -31.54
C ILE A 472 -24.63 -19.41 -32.85
N ILE A 473 -25.16 -18.34 -33.46
CA ILE A 473 -25.87 -18.40 -34.75
C ILE A 473 -24.92 -18.90 -35.84
N GLY A 474 -23.69 -18.38 -35.88
CA GLY A 474 -22.67 -18.81 -36.82
C GLY A 474 -22.29 -20.28 -36.62
N ALA A 475 -22.17 -20.72 -35.36
CA ALA A 475 -21.87 -22.11 -35.03
C ALA A 475 -23.02 -23.06 -35.44
N LEU A 476 -24.28 -22.67 -35.22
CA LEU A 476 -25.45 -23.45 -35.62
C LEU A 476 -25.56 -23.61 -37.14
N LEU A 477 -25.18 -22.60 -37.93
CA LEU A 477 -25.14 -22.70 -39.39
C LEU A 477 -24.07 -23.69 -39.88
N GLN A 478 -23.05 -23.97 -39.08
CA GLN A 478 -21.92 -24.84 -39.44
C GLN A 478 -22.02 -26.25 -38.85
N ILE A 479 -23.03 -26.52 -38.01
CA ILE A 479 -23.18 -27.80 -37.31
C ILE A 479 -23.49 -28.97 -38.25
N SER A 480 -24.02 -28.68 -39.44
CA SER A 480 -24.30 -29.66 -40.50
C SER A 480 -23.25 -29.64 -41.61
N SER A 481 -22.04 -29.11 -41.34
CA SER A 481 -20.95 -29.09 -42.33
C SER A 481 -20.52 -30.51 -42.72
N SER A 482 -20.22 -30.71 -44.00
CA SER A 482 -19.66 -31.95 -44.53
C SER A 482 -18.24 -32.22 -44.04
N GLU A 483 -17.53 -31.17 -43.61
CA GLU A 483 -16.18 -31.25 -43.06
C GLU A 483 -16.23 -31.57 -41.57
N THR A 484 -15.71 -32.74 -41.20
CA THR A 484 -15.79 -33.26 -39.82
C THR A 484 -15.17 -32.31 -38.80
N TRP A 485 -14.07 -31.61 -39.14
CA TRP A 485 -13.42 -30.67 -38.24
C TRP A 485 -14.26 -29.42 -37.97
N ILE A 486 -14.98 -28.91 -38.99
CA ILE A 486 -15.88 -27.76 -38.87
C ILE A 486 -17.06 -28.13 -37.97
N MET A 487 -17.62 -29.33 -38.15
CA MET A 487 -18.70 -29.85 -37.33
C MET A 487 -18.32 -29.90 -35.85
N TRP A 488 -17.12 -30.41 -35.52
CA TRP A 488 -16.64 -30.46 -34.14
C TRP A 488 -16.40 -29.08 -33.54
N LEU A 489 -15.77 -28.17 -34.29
CA LEU A 489 -15.58 -26.78 -33.83
C LEU A 489 -16.91 -26.07 -33.61
N ALA A 490 -17.88 -26.26 -34.50
CA ALA A 490 -19.24 -25.74 -34.35
C ALA A 490 -19.89 -26.30 -33.08
N GLY A 491 -19.80 -27.61 -32.83
CA GLY A 491 -20.34 -28.25 -31.62
C GLY A 491 -19.73 -27.70 -30.33
N ILE A 492 -18.41 -27.53 -30.27
CA ILE A 492 -17.70 -26.93 -29.13
C ILE A 492 -18.11 -25.47 -28.95
N THR A 493 -18.21 -24.71 -30.04
CA THR A 493 -18.63 -23.30 -30.01
C THR A 493 -20.05 -23.17 -29.48
N VAL A 494 -20.99 -24.04 -29.90
CA VAL A 494 -22.37 -24.07 -29.36
C VAL A 494 -22.35 -24.34 -27.86
N LEU A 495 -21.54 -25.28 -27.38
CA LEU A 495 -21.44 -25.60 -25.95
C LEU A 495 -20.96 -24.39 -25.13
N ILE A 496 -19.83 -23.78 -25.51
CA ILE A 496 -19.22 -22.66 -24.78
C ILE A 496 -20.14 -21.44 -24.81
N THR A 497 -20.71 -21.13 -25.97
CA THR A 497 -21.62 -19.98 -26.11
C THR A 497 -22.91 -20.19 -25.33
N SER A 498 -23.44 -21.41 -25.26
CA SER A 498 -24.59 -21.72 -24.40
C SER A 498 -24.29 -21.44 -22.92
N ILE A 499 -23.12 -21.87 -22.43
CA ILE A 499 -22.70 -21.57 -21.04
C ILE A 499 -22.65 -20.07 -20.80
N ASN A 500 -22.08 -19.30 -21.74
CA ASN A 500 -21.99 -17.85 -21.61
C ASN A 500 -23.36 -17.15 -21.66
N ILE A 501 -24.29 -17.62 -22.51
CA ILE A 501 -25.69 -17.12 -22.56
C ILE A 501 -26.39 -17.36 -21.22
N PHE A 502 -26.42 -18.61 -20.75
CA PHE A 502 -27.14 -18.96 -19.52
C PHE A 502 -26.49 -18.31 -18.30
N GLY A 503 -25.16 -18.33 -18.20
CA GLY A 503 -24.42 -17.69 -17.12
C GLY A 503 -24.62 -16.19 -17.09
N GLY A 504 -24.44 -15.50 -18.22
CA GLY A 504 -24.59 -14.05 -18.34
C GLY A 504 -25.99 -13.58 -17.98
N PHE A 505 -27.05 -14.21 -18.51
CA PHE A 505 -28.42 -13.84 -18.15
C PHE A 505 -28.79 -14.17 -16.70
N ALA A 506 -28.31 -15.29 -16.15
CA ALA A 506 -28.57 -15.64 -14.76
C ALA A 506 -27.91 -14.65 -13.78
N VAL A 507 -26.66 -14.26 -14.06
CA VAL A 507 -25.90 -13.29 -13.26
C VAL A 507 -26.52 -11.91 -13.38
N THR A 508 -26.88 -11.46 -14.59
CA THR A 508 -27.63 -10.22 -14.79
C THR A 508 -28.92 -10.21 -13.97
N ARG A 509 -29.73 -11.27 -14.05
CA ARG A 509 -31.00 -11.34 -13.33
C ARG A 509 -30.79 -11.22 -11.82
N ARG A 510 -29.80 -11.96 -11.27
CA ARG A 510 -29.44 -11.89 -9.86
C ARG A 510 -28.98 -10.49 -9.44
N MET A 511 -28.20 -9.81 -10.28
CA MET A 511 -27.78 -8.43 -10.01
C MET A 511 -28.95 -7.46 -9.99
N LEU A 512 -29.84 -7.53 -10.98
CA LEU A 512 -31.02 -6.66 -11.03
C LEU A 512 -32.00 -6.94 -9.88
N GLU A 513 -32.14 -8.18 -9.43
CA GLU A 513 -32.96 -8.53 -8.26
C GLU A 513 -32.47 -7.87 -6.98
N MET A 514 -31.15 -7.62 -6.81
CA MET A 514 -30.61 -6.91 -5.65
C MET A 514 -30.99 -5.41 -5.62
N PHE A 515 -31.39 -4.84 -6.76
CA PHE A 515 -31.88 -3.46 -6.83
C PHE A 515 -33.40 -3.33 -6.61
N ARG A 516 -34.11 -4.45 -6.48
CA ARG A 516 -35.56 -4.46 -6.26
C ARG A 516 -35.85 -4.28 -4.76
N LYS A 517 -36.42 -3.14 -4.40
CA LYS A 517 -36.90 -2.85 -3.04
C LYS A 517 -38.05 -3.74 -2.63
#